data_AF-X0ZJM6-F1
#
_entry.id   AF-X0ZJM6-F1
#
_cell.length_a   1.000
_cell.length_b   1.000
_cell.length_c   1.000
_cell.angle_alpha   90.00
_cell.angle_beta   90.00
_cell.angle_gamma   90.00
#
_symmetry.space_group_name_H-M   'P 1'
#
loop_
_entity.id
_entity.type
_entity.pdbx_description
1 polymer ?
#
loop_
_entity_poly.entity_id
_entity_poly.type
_entity_poly.pdbx_seq_one_letter_code
_entity_poly.pdbx_strand_id
1 'polypeptide(L)'
;TSSVMKVEQTVAWIKTAADVTSKVLKGHAHPAEYPIFWIKLNGIVDEYYDEENEFRSFNELISFKKPIMRSLDSLRAKLTDEDLSFIKFMRHSYCHIALDYLWHKAKVKDGKIVKVRPPYDPNIRDIAARIIEEHNGDQQAVARTFAGRIAEELFSLRDAIIEAANAT
;
A
#
# COMPACT_ATOMS: atom_id res chain seq x y z
N THR A 1 3.73 -28.47 5.33
CA THR A 1 4.90 -27.61 5.62
C THR A 1 4.91 -26.36 4.77
N SER A 2 4.76 -26.43 3.44
CA SER A 2 4.68 -25.24 2.56
C SER A 2 3.46 -24.34 2.79
N SER A 3 2.28 -24.90 3.10
CA SER A 3 1.06 -24.12 3.38
C SER A 3 1.14 -23.32 4.69
N VAL A 4 1.62 -23.95 5.76
CA VAL A 4 1.78 -23.32 7.08
C VAL A 4 2.76 -22.14 7.01
N MET A 5 3.89 -22.32 6.32
CA MET A 5 4.84 -21.23 6.07
C MET A 5 4.21 -20.04 5.34
N LYS A 6 3.35 -20.27 4.34
CA LYS A 6 2.65 -19.20 3.63
C LYS A 6 1.68 -18.44 4.54
N VAL A 7 0.93 -19.14 5.39
CA VAL A 7 0.01 -18.52 6.35
C VAL A 7 0.76 -17.63 7.36
N GLU A 8 1.83 -18.14 7.95
CA GLU A 8 2.67 -17.37 8.89
C GLU A 8 3.27 -16.12 8.23
N GLN A 9 3.72 -16.24 6.98
CA GLN A 9 4.23 -15.12 6.19
C GLN A 9 3.15 -14.06 5.94
N THR A 10 1.94 -14.45 5.54
CA THR A 10 0.82 -13.51 5.32
C THR A 10 0.42 -12.81 6.62
N VAL A 11 0.35 -13.54 7.74
CA VAL A 11 0.05 -12.97 9.06
C VAL A 11 1.12 -11.98 9.51
N ALA A 12 2.41 -12.34 9.39
CA ALA A 12 3.50 -11.43 9.73
C ALA A 12 3.50 -10.17 8.84
N TRP A 13 3.21 -10.37 7.55
CA TRP A 13 3.14 -9.29 6.57
C TRP A 13 2.03 -8.29 6.87
N ILE A 14 0.79 -8.73 7.14
CA ILE A 14 -0.33 -7.84 7.45
C ILE A 14 -0.17 -7.17 8.83
N LYS A 15 0.40 -7.87 9.82
CA LYS A 15 0.74 -7.27 11.11
C LYS A 15 1.74 -6.14 10.96
N THR A 16 2.77 -6.32 10.13
CA THR A 16 3.76 -5.28 9.83
C THR A 16 3.10 -4.08 9.14
N ALA A 17 2.20 -4.32 8.19
CA ALA A 17 1.47 -3.24 7.51
C ALA A 17 0.64 -2.41 8.48
N ALA A 18 -0.10 -3.07 9.37
CA ALA A 18 -0.91 -2.42 10.39
C ALA A 18 -0.07 -1.63 11.41
N ASP A 19 1.04 -2.20 11.89
CA ASP A 19 1.94 -1.53 12.84
C ASP A 19 2.54 -0.25 12.25
N VAL A 20 3.10 -0.34 11.04
CA VAL A 20 3.68 0.81 10.35
C VAL A 20 2.62 1.88 10.06
N THR A 21 1.42 1.48 9.63
CA THR A 21 0.31 2.42 9.41
C THR A 21 -0.09 3.14 10.69
N SER A 22 -0.18 2.42 11.81
CA SER A 22 -0.45 2.99 13.14
C SER A 22 0.62 4.01 13.55
N LYS A 23 1.91 3.70 13.34
CA LYS A 23 3.02 4.62 13.64
C LYS A 23 2.98 5.87 12.77
N VAL A 24 2.74 5.73 11.47
CA VAL A 24 2.59 6.85 10.53
C VAL A 24 1.42 7.74 10.95
N LEU A 25 0.25 7.15 11.22
CA LEU A 25 -0.95 7.87 11.66
C LEU A 25 -0.70 8.68 12.94
N LYS A 26 -0.02 8.07 13.92
CA LYS A 26 0.32 8.71 15.20
C LYS A 26 1.46 9.73 15.10
N GLY A 27 2.19 9.77 13.97
CA GLY A 27 3.35 10.64 13.82
C GLY A 27 4.57 10.14 14.60
N HIS A 28 4.64 8.84 14.89
CA HIS A 28 5.76 8.19 15.59
C HIS A 28 6.60 7.30 14.65
N ALA A 29 6.33 7.33 13.35
CA ALA A 29 7.07 6.53 12.38
C ALA A 29 8.52 7.03 12.26
N HIS A 30 9.47 6.10 12.35
CA HIS A 30 10.85 6.37 11.99
C HIS A 30 10.98 6.62 10.48
N PRO A 31 12.02 7.35 10.03
CA PRO A 31 12.23 7.63 8.60
C PRO A 31 12.22 6.38 7.71
N ALA A 32 12.76 5.25 8.20
CA ALA A 32 12.79 3.98 7.47
C ALA A 32 11.41 3.29 7.36
N GLU A 33 10.43 3.67 8.17
CA GLU A 33 9.09 3.08 8.16
C GLU A 33 8.18 3.69 7.07
N TYR A 34 8.45 4.91 6.61
CA TYR A 34 7.69 5.51 5.50
C TYR A 34 7.83 4.75 4.16
N PRO A 35 9.03 4.31 3.73
CA PRO A 35 9.13 3.40 2.59
C PRO A 35 8.35 2.10 2.80
N ILE A 36 8.44 1.51 4.00
CA ILE A 36 7.75 0.26 4.33
C ILE A 36 6.23 0.46 4.24
N PHE A 37 5.71 1.59 4.71
CA PHE A 37 4.30 1.95 4.59
C PHE A 37 3.82 1.85 3.14
N TRP A 38 4.51 2.52 2.20
CA TRP A 38 4.14 2.52 0.79
C TRP A 38 4.28 1.14 0.14
N ILE A 39 5.33 0.39 0.47
CA ILE A 39 5.51 -0.99 -0.03
C ILE A 39 4.34 -1.87 0.40
N LYS A 40 4.01 -1.85 1.70
CA LYS A 40 2.96 -2.70 2.25
C LYS A 40 1.58 -2.30 1.74
N LEU A 41 1.29 -1.00 1.70
CA LEU A 41 0.02 -0.50 1.18
C LEU A 41 -0.19 -0.93 -0.27
N ASN A 42 0.80 -0.72 -1.15
CA ASN A 42 0.71 -1.19 -2.53
C ASN A 42 0.54 -2.71 -2.63
N GLY A 43 1.31 -3.47 -1.85
CA GLY A 43 1.20 -4.93 -1.84
C GLY A 43 -0.20 -5.41 -1.44
N ILE A 44 -0.89 -4.68 -0.58
CA ILE A 44 -2.27 -5.01 -0.17
C ILE A 44 -3.28 -4.59 -1.25
N VAL A 45 -3.24 -3.33 -1.67
CA VAL A 45 -4.33 -2.77 -2.48
C VAL A 45 -4.20 -3.11 -3.96
N ASP A 46 -3.01 -3.45 -4.45
CA ASP A 46 -2.74 -3.85 -5.84
C ASP A 46 -2.53 -5.37 -5.88
N GLU A 47 -1.38 -5.85 -5.39
CA GLU A 47 -0.92 -7.23 -5.62
C GLU A 47 -1.83 -8.28 -4.97
N TYR A 48 -2.12 -8.13 -3.67
CA TYR A 48 -2.93 -9.09 -2.92
C TYR A 48 -4.41 -8.99 -3.28
N TYR A 49 -4.91 -7.78 -3.52
CA TYR A 49 -6.28 -7.57 -4.00
C TYR A 49 -6.51 -8.29 -5.33
N ASP A 50 -5.61 -8.11 -6.31
CA ASP A 50 -5.74 -8.73 -7.63
C ASP A 50 -5.64 -10.26 -7.56
N GLU A 51 -4.71 -10.81 -6.75
CA GLU A 51 -4.58 -12.25 -6.53
C GLU A 51 -5.87 -12.87 -5.94
N GLU A 52 -6.45 -12.24 -4.91
CA GLU A 52 -7.69 -12.74 -4.31
C GLU A 52 -8.90 -12.51 -5.22
N ASN A 53 -8.87 -11.47 -6.06
CA ASN A 53 -9.93 -11.16 -7.02
C ASN A 53 -9.95 -12.11 -8.23
N GLU A 54 -8.78 -12.62 -8.66
CA GLU A 54 -8.68 -13.66 -9.71
C GLU A 54 -9.53 -14.90 -9.39
N PHE A 55 -9.60 -15.26 -8.10
CA PHE A 55 -10.37 -16.41 -7.60
C PHE A 55 -11.62 -16.01 -6.80
N ARG A 56 -12.14 -14.78 -6.99
CA ARG A 56 -13.23 -14.20 -6.16
C ARG A 56 -14.40 -15.16 -5.95
N SER A 57 -14.96 -15.70 -7.03
CA SER A 57 -16.14 -16.58 -6.95
C SER A 57 -15.92 -17.81 -6.07
N PHE A 58 -14.69 -18.33 -6.02
CA PHE A 58 -14.32 -19.45 -5.15
C PHE A 58 -14.06 -18.96 -3.71
N ASN A 59 -13.32 -17.87 -3.56
CA ASN A 59 -12.99 -17.27 -2.26
C ASN A 59 -14.24 -16.86 -1.47
N GLU A 60 -15.29 -16.37 -2.12
CA GLU A 60 -16.54 -15.97 -1.47
C GLU A 60 -17.37 -17.16 -0.93
N LEU A 61 -17.15 -18.37 -1.45
CA LEU A 61 -17.78 -19.60 -0.97
C LEU A 61 -17.11 -20.15 0.29
N ILE A 62 -15.87 -19.74 0.57
CA ILE A 62 -15.11 -20.19 1.73
C ILE A 62 -15.40 -19.27 2.92
N SER A 63 -15.96 -19.84 4.00
CA SER A 63 -16.46 -19.09 5.16
C SER A 63 -15.42 -18.17 5.79
N PHE A 64 -14.16 -18.62 5.92
CA PHE A 64 -13.08 -17.83 6.52
C PHE A 64 -12.44 -16.82 5.55
N LYS A 65 -12.61 -16.98 4.23
CA LYS A 65 -12.11 -16.04 3.21
C LYS A 65 -13.06 -14.87 2.99
N LYS A 66 -14.36 -15.09 3.15
CA LYS A 66 -15.39 -14.06 2.93
C LYS A 66 -15.16 -12.76 3.74
N PRO A 67 -14.77 -12.79 5.03
CA PRO A 67 -14.42 -11.57 5.78
C PRO A 67 -13.19 -10.83 5.22
N ILE A 68 -12.20 -11.58 4.73
CA ILE A 68 -10.99 -11.03 4.09
C ILE A 68 -11.38 -10.28 2.82
N MET A 69 -12.16 -10.91 1.93
CA MET A 69 -12.63 -10.29 0.68
C MET A 69 -13.40 -9.00 0.94
N ARG A 70 -14.33 -9.01 1.90
CA ARG A 70 -15.11 -7.82 2.28
C ARG A 70 -14.22 -6.69 2.78
N SER A 71 -13.23 -7.01 3.61
CA SER A 71 -12.30 -6.00 4.14
C SER A 71 -11.40 -5.43 3.05
N LEU A 72 -10.97 -6.26 2.10
CA LEU A 72 -10.23 -5.82 0.91
C LEU A 72 -11.05 -4.87 0.03
N ASP A 73 -12.32 -5.21 -0.24
CA ASP A 73 -13.22 -4.35 -1.02
C ASP A 73 -13.45 -3.00 -0.32
N SER A 74 -13.71 -3.01 1.00
CA SER A 74 -13.88 -1.79 1.78
C SER A 74 -12.62 -0.93 1.80
N LEU A 75 -11.44 -1.54 1.96
CA LEU A 75 -10.15 -0.85 1.89
C LEU A 75 -9.94 -0.19 0.52
N ARG A 76 -10.16 -0.95 -0.56
CA ARG A 76 -9.98 -0.46 -1.94
C ARG A 76 -10.96 0.67 -2.26
N ALA A 77 -12.18 0.62 -1.75
CA ALA A 77 -13.18 1.67 -1.92
C ALA A 77 -12.81 3.02 -1.25
N LYS A 78 -11.81 3.06 -0.35
CA LYS A 78 -11.29 4.32 0.23
C LYS A 78 -10.31 5.04 -0.70
N LEU A 79 -9.92 4.43 -1.81
CA LEU A 79 -8.85 4.90 -2.70
C LEU A 79 -9.41 5.15 -4.10
N THR A 80 -9.09 6.31 -4.64
CA THR A 80 -9.39 6.67 -6.04
C THR A 80 -8.33 6.07 -6.99
N ASP A 81 -8.61 6.02 -8.29
CA ASP A 81 -7.62 5.58 -9.29
C ASP A 81 -6.33 6.42 -9.26
N GLU A 82 -6.44 7.72 -8.94
CA GLU A 82 -5.29 8.60 -8.74
C GLU A 82 -4.49 8.21 -7.49
N ASP A 83 -5.16 7.93 -6.37
CA ASP A 83 -4.52 7.46 -5.14
C ASP A 83 -3.74 6.17 -5.39
N LEU A 84 -4.30 5.26 -6.17
CA LEU A 84 -3.70 3.96 -6.49
C LEU A 84 -2.48 4.12 -7.39
N SER A 85 -2.58 4.96 -8.41
CA SER A 85 -1.44 5.34 -9.25
C SER A 85 -0.34 6.00 -8.42
N PHE A 86 -0.71 6.88 -7.48
CA PHE A 86 0.20 7.53 -6.56
C PHE A 86 0.87 6.53 -5.60
N ILE A 87 0.12 5.62 -4.95
CA ILE A 87 0.66 4.58 -4.07
C ILE A 87 1.68 3.72 -4.83
N LYS A 88 1.35 3.31 -6.06
CA LYS A 88 2.25 2.56 -6.92
C LYS A 88 3.50 3.35 -7.25
N PHE A 89 3.38 4.64 -7.53
CA PHE A 89 4.52 5.52 -7.69
C PHE A 89 5.35 5.60 -6.41
N MET A 90 4.74 5.82 -5.25
CA MET A 90 5.42 5.98 -3.95
C MET A 90 6.14 4.73 -3.48
N ARG A 91 5.57 3.54 -3.72
CA ARG A 91 6.27 2.25 -3.50
C ARG A 91 7.64 2.27 -4.18
N HIS A 92 7.71 2.71 -5.44
CA HIS A 92 8.96 2.73 -6.18
C HIS A 92 9.77 3.99 -5.88
N SER A 93 9.12 5.11 -5.55
CA SER A 93 9.77 6.41 -5.36
C SER A 93 10.46 6.57 -3.99
N TYR A 94 9.90 5.98 -2.94
CA TYR A 94 10.51 6.02 -1.60
C TYR A 94 11.63 5.00 -1.43
N CYS A 95 11.50 3.82 -2.05
CA CYS A 95 12.46 2.73 -1.90
C CYS A 95 13.79 2.96 -2.62
N HIS A 96 13.84 3.97 -3.49
CA HIS A 96 15.03 4.31 -4.27
C HIS A 96 15.50 5.75 -4.05
N ILE A 97 15.13 6.38 -2.92
CA ILE A 97 15.79 7.64 -2.50
C ILE A 97 17.27 7.37 -2.11
N ALA A 98 17.65 6.11 -1.87
CA ALA A 98 19.03 5.70 -1.58
C ALA A 98 19.70 4.82 -2.66
N LEU A 99 19.04 4.58 -3.80
CA LEU A 99 19.62 3.82 -4.92
C LEU A 99 19.20 4.53 -6.20
N ASP A 100 20.14 4.86 -7.09
CA ASP A 100 19.96 5.53 -8.39
C ASP A 100 18.91 4.90 -9.36
N TYR A 101 18.12 3.92 -8.91
CA TYR A 101 17.17 3.14 -9.67
C TYR A 101 15.89 3.92 -10.07
N LEU A 102 15.45 4.89 -9.26
CA LEU A 102 14.41 5.84 -9.68
C LEU A 102 14.87 6.76 -10.78
N TRP A 103 16.15 7.15 -10.78
CA TRP A 103 16.70 8.03 -11.82
C TRP A 103 16.59 7.41 -13.21
N HIS A 104 16.43 6.08 -13.31
CA HIS A 104 16.30 5.40 -14.60
C HIS A 104 14.89 5.48 -15.20
N LYS A 105 13.84 5.65 -14.37
CA LYS A 105 12.43 5.70 -14.81
C LYS A 105 11.72 7.03 -14.55
N ALA A 106 12.18 7.84 -13.60
CA ALA A 106 11.74 9.21 -13.39
C ALA A 106 12.95 10.16 -13.48
N LYS A 107 12.87 11.16 -14.36
CA LYS A 107 13.88 12.22 -14.45
C LYS A 107 13.49 13.30 -13.46
N VAL A 108 14.36 13.60 -12.50
CA VAL A 108 14.19 14.66 -11.52
C VAL A 108 15.18 15.79 -11.83
N LYS A 109 14.72 17.04 -11.79
CA LYS A 109 15.57 18.23 -11.93
C LYS A 109 15.13 19.26 -10.88
N ASP A 110 16.06 19.78 -10.10
CA ASP A 110 15.79 20.80 -9.07
C ASP A 110 14.71 20.37 -8.06
N GLY A 111 14.73 19.09 -7.65
CA GLY A 111 13.74 18.50 -6.74
C GLY A 111 12.37 18.18 -7.37
N LYS A 112 12.17 18.46 -8.67
CA LYS A 112 10.90 18.25 -9.37
C LYS A 112 10.99 17.09 -10.35
N ILE A 113 9.96 16.26 -10.41
CA ILE A 113 9.84 15.20 -11.43
C ILE A 113 9.51 15.88 -12.77
N VAL A 114 10.40 15.77 -13.76
CA VAL A 114 10.21 16.37 -15.10
C VAL A 114 9.76 15.38 -16.16
N LYS A 115 10.03 14.08 -15.97
CA LYS A 115 9.58 13.01 -16.88
C LYS A 115 9.41 11.70 -16.13
N VAL A 116 8.40 10.91 -16.48
CA VAL A 116 8.25 9.51 -16.04
C VAL A 116 8.22 8.61 -17.28
N ARG A 117 8.89 7.47 -17.20
CA ARG A 117 8.97 6.45 -18.25
C ARG A 117 8.00 5.30 -17.92
N PRO A 118 7.48 4.57 -18.92
CA PRO A 118 6.65 3.39 -18.70
C PRO A 118 7.27 2.40 -17.70
N PRO A 119 6.47 1.62 -16.95
CA PRO A 119 5.03 1.35 -17.14
C PRO A 119 4.10 2.22 -16.27
N TYR A 120 4.57 3.34 -15.72
CA TYR A 120 3.72 4.20 -14.90
C TYR A 120 2.71 4.97 -15.75
N ASP A 121 1.58 5.33 -15.13
CA ASP A 121 0.59 6.24 -15.71
C ASP A 121 1.31 7.50 -16.27
N PRO A 122 1.11 7.88 -17.53
CA PRO A 122 1.69 9.09 -18.12
C PRO A 122 1.42 10.37 -17.29
N ASN A 123 0.29 10.41 -16.59
CA ASN A 123 -0.15 11.52 -15.75
C ASN A 123 0.43 11.48 -14.33
N ILE A 124 1.16 10.41 -13.96
CA ILE A 124 1.61 10.22 -12.58
C ILE A 124 2.51 11.35 -12.07
N ARG A 125 3.22 12.03 -12.97
CA ARG A 125 4.01 13.22 -12.62
C ARG A 125 3.12 14.32 -12.07
N ASP A 126 2.02 14.61 -12.77
CA ASP A 126 1.12 15.71 -12.44
C ASP A 126 0.28 15.35 -11.22
N ILE A 127 -0.15 14.08 -11.11
CA ILE A 127 -0.81 13.54 -9.90
C ILE A 127 0.11 13.67 -8.68
N ALA A 128 1.35 13.15 -8.76
CA ALA A 128 2.28 13.18 -7.63
C ALA A 128 2.69 14.60 -7.24
N ALA A 129 2.96 15.46 -8.23
CA ALA A 129 3.28 16.86 -7.97
C ALA A 129 2.13 17.57 -7.25
N ARG A 130 0.88 17.40 -7.71
CA ARG A 130 -0.30 18.00 -7.07
C ARG A 130 -0.49 17.49 -5.63
N ILE A 131 -0.51 16.17 -5.41
CA ILE A 131 -0.74 15.60 -4.07
C ILE A 131 0.33 16.05 -3.07
N ILE A 132 1.59 16.11 -3.51
CA ILE A 132 2.70 16.57 -2.66
C ILE A 132 2.59 18.08 -2.39
N GLU A 133 2.21 18.88 -3.39
CA GLU A 133 2.02 20.33 -3.25
C GLU A 133 0.86 20.68 -2.31
N GLU A 134 -0.23 19.90 -2.33
CA GLU A 134 -1.35 20.01 -1.36
C GLU A 134 -0.88 19.89 0.11
N HIS A 135 0.30 19.29 0.32
CA HIS A 135 0.95 19.12 1.62
C HIS A 135 2.24 19.95 1.74
N ASN A 136 2.41 21.01 0.95
CA ASN A 136 3.59 21.89 0.95
C ASN A 136 4.93 21.16 0.78
N GLY A 137 4.96 20.05 0.03
CA GLY A 137 6.17 19.25 -0.13
C GLY A 137 6.42 18.22 0.98
N ASP A 138 5.60 18.19 2.04
CA ASP A 138 5.76 17.27 3.17
C ASP A 138 5.22 15.87 2.84
N GLN A 139 6.13 15.00 2.39
CA GLN A 139 5.81 13.62 2.06
C GLN A 139 5.38 12.77 3.28
N GLN A 140 5.78 13.15 4.50
CA GLN A 140 5.34 12.46 5.71
C GLN A 140 3.89 12.83 6.03
N ALA A 141 3.52 14.10 5.85
CA ALA A 141 2.13 14.53 5.94
C ALA A 141 1.24 13.83 4.89
N VAL A 142 1.72 13.66 3.65
CA VAL A 142 1.02 12.85 2.63
C VAL A 142 0.80 11.42 3.12
N ALA A 143 1.84 10.75 3.63
CA ALA A 143 1.73 9.39 4.15
C ALA A 143 0.72 9.30 5.31
N ARG A 144 0.70 10.31 6.18
CA ARG A 144 -0.27 10.42 7.28
C ARG A 144 -1.71 10.56 6.79
N THR A 145 -1.94 11.37 5.75
CA THR A 145 -3.25 11.51 5.11
C THR A 145 -3.74 10.17 4.58
N PHE A 146 -2.88 9.42 3.86
CA PHE A 146 -3.22 8.08 3.37
C PHE A 146 -3.48 7.09 4.50
N ALA A 147 -2.62 7.08 5.53
CA ALA A 147 -2.82 6.24 6.72
C ALA A 147 -4.17 6.54 7.40
N GLY A 148 -4.55 7.82 7.52
CA GLY A 148 -5.83 8.22 8.10
C GLY A 148 -7.05 7.75 7.30
N ARG A 149 -6.95 7.66 5.97
CA ARG A 149 -8.03 7.17 5.10
C ARG A 149 -8.23 5.66 5.21
N ILE A 150 -7.16 4.90 5.40
CA ILE A 150 -7.16 3.43 5.25
C ILE A 150 -7.02 2.65 6.56
N ALA A 151 -6.62 3.28 7.66
CA ALA A 151 -6.24 2.57 8.89
C ALA A 151 -7.35 1.65 9.43
N GLU A 152 -8.59 2.12 9.49
CA GLU A 152 -9.72 1.34 9.99
C GLU A 152 -9.90 0.04 9.20
N GLU A 153 -10.03 0.15 7.87
CA GLU A 153 -10.24 -0.99 6.98
C GLU A 153 -9.01 -1.93 6.96
N LEU A 154 -7.81 -1.36 7.07
CA LEU A 154 -6.57 -2.16 7.16
C LEU A 154 -6.52 -2.97 8.45
N PHE A 155 -7.00 -2.42 9.57
CA PHE A 155 -7.06 -3.13 10.84
C PHE A 155 -8.13 -4.23 10.81
N SER A 156 -9.29 -3.97 10.20
CA SER A 156 -10.30 -4.99 9.95
C SER A 156 -9.75 -6.14 9.07
N LEU A 157 -9.02 -5.82 8.01
CA LEU A 157 -8.35 -6.82 7.17
C LEU A 157 -7.32 -7.65 7.95
N ARG A 158 -6.49 -7.00 8.79
CA ARG A 158 -5.54 -7.69 9.66
C ARG A 158 -6.25 -8.70 10.56
N ASP A 159 -7.34 -8.29 11.18
CA ASP A 159 -8.09 -9.14 12.12
C ASP A 159 -8.73 -10.32 11.39
N ALA A 160 -9.35 -10.09 10.24
CA ALA A 160 -9.90 -11.15 9.39
C ALA A 160 -8.84 -12.17 8.95
N ILE A 161 -7.64 -11.74 8.59
CA ILE A 161 -6.54 -12.63 8.20
C ILE A 161 -6.03 -13.45 9.40
N ILE A 162 -5.91 -12.84 10.58
CA ILE A 162 -5.50 -13.54 11.80
C ILE A 162 -6.54 -14.58 12.22
N GLU A 163 -7.83 -14.23 12.16
CA GLU A 163 -8.93 -15.15 12.45
C GLU A 163 -8.94 -16.34 11.48
N ALA A 164 -8.79 -16.07 10.18
CA ALA A 164 -8.70 -17.12 9.17
C ALA A 164 -7.51 -18.07 9.41
N ALA A 165 -6.35 -17.53 9.79
CA ALA A 165 -5.16 -18.33 10.08
C ALA A 165 -5.32 -19.24 11.33
N ASN A 166 -6.14 -18.82 12.30
CA ASN A 166 -6.43 -19.62 13.49
C ASN A 166 -7.54 -20.67 13.25
N ALA A 167 -8.30 -20.54 12.15
CA ALA A 167 -9.38 -21.46 11.78
C ALA A 167 -8.91 -22.62 10.87
N THR A 168 -7.70 -22.52 10.31
CA THR A 168 -7.00 -23.56 9.52
C THR A 168 -6.12 -24.45 10.38
#